data_AF-A0A928G1X2-F1
#
_entry.id   AF-A0A928G1X2-F1
#
_cell.length_a   1.000
_cell.length_b   1.000
_cell.length_c   1.000
_cell.angle_alpha   90.00
_cell.angle_beta   90.00
_cell.angle_gamma   90.00
#
_symmetry.space_group_name_H-M   'P 1'
#
loop_
_entity.id
_entity.type
_entity.pdbx_description
1 polymer ?
#
loop_
_entity_poly.entity_id
_entity_poly.type
_entity_poly.pdbx_seq_one_letter_code
_entity_poly.pdbx_strand_id
1 'polypeptide(L)'
;MAKNVNAPETDVVVNTKGKLENLFEKYGKALLWVLVVVAVAVGGYFIYKSYAEKKEAEKKEALMVKTSQALVSGGAAEAVAIADNKENANTASANFANYLAAARYLAEGDIDAANERISKFVMFEEGDLAAMINAAAYGVRGDIAVERGDYKAAIAEFEKAIKASDDMHTFVTYNEKAARVYSAMLNDNASAMKYYKAIVAKYPESESFYAKYIW
;
A
#
# COMPACT_ATOMS: atom_id res chain seq x y z
N MET A 1 -58.31 -30.57 -34.23
CA MET A 1 -57.03 -29.87 -34.01
C MET A 1 -57.15 -29.12 -32.70
N ALA A 2 -56.43 -29.55 -31.66
CA ALA A 2 -56.48 -28.94 -30.34
C ALA A 2 -55.21 -28.11 -30.10
N LYS A 3 -55.41 -27.04 -29.33
CA LYS A 3 -54.42 -26.21 -28.61
C LYS A 3 -53.66 -25.18 -29.44
N ASN A 4 -54.29 -24.01 -29.61
CA ASN A 4 -53.52 -22.76 -29.62
C ASN A 4 -53.48 -22.24 -28.17
N VAL A 5 -52.37 -22.50 -27.50
CA VAL A 5 -52.00 -21.91 -26.21
C VAL A 5 -51.05 -20.77 -26.51
N ASN A 6 -51.43 -19.53 -26.20
CA ASN A 6 -50.54 -18.38 -26.01
C ASN A 6 -51.33 -17.33 -25.21
N ALA A 7 -51.20 -17.32 -23.88
CA ALA A 7 -50.20 -16.58 -23.08
C ALA A 7 -50.58 -15.08 -22.93
N PRO A 8 -50.93 -14.60 -21.72
CA PRO A 8 -51.15 -13.19 -21.46
C PRO A 8 -49.82 -12.49 -21.17
N GLU A 9 -49.12 -12.02 -22.21
CA GLU A 9 -47.86 -11.28 -22.05
C GLU A 9 -47.95 -9.76 -22.30
N THR A 10 -49.12 -9.20 -22.59
CA THR A 10 -49.22 -7.80 -23.04
C THR A 10 -49.81 -6.80 -22.03
N ASP A 11 -50.57 -7.21 -21.02
CA ASP A 11 -51.28 -6.24 -20.17
C ASP A 11 -50.45 -5.64 -19.02
N VAL A 12 -49.40 -6.35 -18.57
CA VAL A 12 -48.55 -5.86 -17.47
C VAL A 12 -47.52 -4.84 -17.98
N VAL A 13 -47.15 -4.88 -19.26
CA VAL A 13 -46.15 -3.99 -19.87
C VAL A 13 -46.76 -2.65 -20.32
N VAL A 14 -48.06 -2.61 -20.62
CA VAL A 14 -48.74 -1.41 -21.15
C VAL A 14 -49.14 -0.43 -20.04
N ASN A 15 -49.49 -0.93 -18.84
CA ASN A 15 -49.96 -0.07 -17.73
C ASN A 15 -48.81 0.63 -16.96
N THR A 16 -47.59 0.09 -17.03
CA THR A 16 -46.38 0.73 -16.46
C THR A 16 -45.90 1.90 -17.32
N LYS A 17 -46.02 1.80 -18.65
CA LYS A 17 -45.64 2.87 -19.59
C LYS A 17 -46.50 4.13 -19.41
N GLY A 18 -47.82 3.98 -19.36
CA GLY A 18 -48.74 5.13 -19.22
C GLY A 18 -48.61 5.91 -17.90
N LYS A 19 -48.20 5.26 -16.80
CA LYS A 19 -47.95 5.94 -15.51
C LYS A 19 -46.63 6.71 -15.50
N LEU A 20 -45.61 6.18 -16.17
CA LEU A 20 -44.32 6.86 -16.35
C LEU A 20 -44.44 8.04 -17.33
N GLU A 21 -45.19 7.88 -18.42
CA GLU A 21 -45.47 8.93 -19.40
C GLU A 21 -46.24 10.10 -18.77
N ASN A 22 -47.30 9.84 -17.99
CA ASN A 22 -48.05 10.90 -17.29
C ASN A 22 -47.22 11.65 -16.23
N LEU A 23 -46.27 10.98 -15.57
CA LEU A 23 -45.36 11.62 -14.60
C LEU A 23 -44.33 12.53 -15.29
N PHE A 24 -43.82 12.11 -16.45
CA PHE A 24 -42.93 12.91 -17.28
C PHE A 24 -43.64 14.06 -17.98
N GLU A 25 -44.87 13.89 -18.45
CA GLU A 25 -45.63 14.99 -19.08
C GLU A 25 -46.03 16.06 -18.06
N LYS A 26 -46.47 15.64 -16.86
CA LYS A 26 -46.95 16.58 -15.83
C LYS A 26 -45.83 17.23 -15.01
N TYR A 27 -44.73 16.50 -14.76
CA TYR A 27 -43.64 16.94 -13.87
C TYR A 27 -42.25 16.78 -14.47
N GLY A 28 -42.09 16.41 -15.74
CA GLY A 28 -40.78 16.09 -16.34
C GLY A 28 -39.73 17.20 -16.16
N LYS A 29 -40.12 18.47 -16.30
CA LYS A 29 -39.21 19.60 -16.01
C LYS A 29 -38.82 19.68 -14.53
N ALA A 30 -39.76 19.46 -13.61
CA ALA A 30 -39.49 19.47 -12.17
C ALA A 30 -38.65 18.26 -11.72
N LEU A 31 -38.94 17.07 -12.27
CA LEU A 31 -38.16 15.85 -12.05
C LEU A 31 -36.74 15.97 -12.57
N LEU A 32 -36.53 16.59 -13.73
CA LEU A 32 -35.20 16.92 -14.25
C LEU A 32 -34.44 17.86 -13.31
N TRP A 33 -35.09 18.91 -12.80
CA TRP A 33 -34.48 19.81 -11.82
C TRP A 33 -34.10 19.10 -10.52
N VAL A 34 -34.96 18.22 -10.01
CA VAL A 34 -34.65 17.40 -8.82
C VAL A 34 -33.45 16.48 -9.09
N LEU A 35 -33.40 15.82 -10.25
CA LEU A 35 -32.27 14.98 -10.65
C LEU A 35 -30.95 15.77 -10.74
N VAL A 36 -30.99 16.99 -11.30
CA VAL A 36 -29.82 17.87 -11.36
C VAL A 36 -29.37 18.28 -9.96
N VAL A 37 -30.29 18.65 -9.06
CA VAL A 37 -29.95 19.00 -7.68
C VAL A 37 -29.32 17.81 -6.94
N VAL A 38 -29.87 16.61 -7.11
CA VAL A 38 -29.30 15.38 -6.52
C VAL A 38 -27.91 15.10 -7.10
N ALA A 39 -27.73 15.21 -8.41
CA ALA A 39 -26.43 15.01 -9.06
C ALA A 39 -25.39 16.04 -8.58
N VAL A 40 -25.77 17.30 -8.39
CA VAL A 40 -24.90 18.35 -7.85
C VAL A 40 -24.58 18.11 -6.38
N ALA A 41 -25.53 17.66 -5.57
CA ALA A 41 -25.29 17.34 -4.16
C ALA A 41 -24.34 16.15 -4.01
N VAL A 42 -24.54 15.09 -4.81
CA VAL A 42 -23.65 13.92 -4.84
C VAL A 42 -22.27 14.31 -5.37
N GLY A 43 -22.21 15.02 -6.50
CA GLY A 43 -20.95 15.51 -7.07
C GLY A 43 -20.19 16.43 -6.12
N GLY A 44 -20.89 17.36 -5.47
CA GLY A 44 -20.33 18.25 -4.44
C GLY A 44 -19.80 17.49 -3.22
N TYR A 45 -20.52 16.46 -2.77
CA TYR A 45 -20.07 15.59 -1.69
C TYR A 45 -18.78 14.83 -2.07
N PHE A 46 -18.73 14.24 -3.26
CA PHE A 46 -17.53 13.53 -3.74
C PHE A 46 -16.34 14.47 -3.94
N ILE A 47 -16.55 15.68 -4.47
CA ILE A 47 -15.49 16.69 -4.63
C ILE A 47 -14.96 17.13 -3.25
N TYR A 48 -15.85 17.42 -2.30
CA TYR A 48 -15.46 17.81 -0.94
C TYR A 48 -14.68 16.69 -0.24
N LYS A 49 -15.19 15.46 -0.30
CA LYS A 49 -14.54 14.28 0.27
C LYS A 49 -13.14 14.10 -0.32
N SER A 50 -13.02 14.13 -1.65
CA SER A 50 -11.73 13.98 -2.33
C SER A 50 -10.74 15.10 -1.99
N TYR A 51 -11.21 16.34 -1.83
CA TYR A 51 -10.35 17.46 -1.45
C TYR A 51 -9.87 17.37 0.01
N ALA A 52 -10.75 16.96 0.93
CA ALA A 52 -10.41 16.76 2.33
C ALA A 52 -9.37 15.65 2.52
N GLU A 53 -9.57 14.50 1.85
CA GLU A 53 -8.64 13.36 1.88
C GLU A 53 -7.25 13.75 1.35
N LYS A 54 -7.17 14.46 0.23
CA LYS A 54 -5.89 14.95 -0.32
C LYS A 54 -5.14 15.87 0.65
N LYS A 55 -5.85 16.82 1.25
CA LYS A 55 -5.24 17.77 2.20
C LYS A 55 -4.74 17.08 3.47
N GLU A 56 -5.42 16.02 3.90
CA GLU A 56 -4.98 15.21 5.04
C GLU A 56 -3.75 14.37 4.70
N ALA A 57 -3.73 13.75 3.51
CA ALA A 57 -2.57 13.02 2.99
C ALA A 57 -1.34 13.93 2.90
N GLU A 58 -1.44 15.11 2.28
CA GLU A 58 -0.32 16.07 2.16
C GLU A 58 0.25 16.47 3.53
N LYS A 59 -0.61 16.70 4.52
CA LYS A 59 -0.16 17.00 5.89
C LYS A 59 0.58 15.83 6.53
N LYS A 60 0.09 14.60 6.33
CA LYS A 60 0.72 13.39 6.83
C LYS A 60 2.09 13.19 6.20
N GLU A 61 2.20 13.37 4.89
CA GLU A 61 3.48 13.29 4.17
C GLU A 61 4.46 14.37 4.63
N ALA A 62 4.03 15.64 4.70
CA ALA A 62 4.87 16.72 5.17
C ALA A 62 5.38 16.49 6.60
N LEU A 63 4.54 15.94 7.47
CA LEU A 63 4.93 15.58 8.83
C LEU A 63 5.96 14.44 8.84
N MET A 64 5.77 13.41 8.00
CA MET A 64 6.76 12.32 7.85
C MET A 64 8.09 12.83 7.29
N VAL A 65 8.08 13.72 6.31
CA VAL A 65 9.29 14.36 5.76
C VAL A 65 10.00 15.17 6.84
N LYS A 66 9.26 15.91 7.66
CA LYS A 66 9.86 16.63 8.80
C LYS A 66 10.46 15.66 9.82
N THR A 67 9.77 14.57 10.13
CA THR A 67 10.27 13.53 11.02
C THR A 67 11.52 12.86 10.46
N SER A 68 11.56 12.51 9.17
CA SER A 68 12.75 11.93 8.56
C SER A 68 13.92 12.90 8.57
N GLN A 69 13.71 14.18 8.25
CA GLN A 69 14.75 15.21 8.27
C GLN A 69 15.37 15.38 9.67
N ALA A 70 14.54 15.46 10.71
CA ALA A 70 15.03 15.53 12.10
C ALA A 70 15.91 14.32 12.45
N LEU A 71 15.53 13.14 11.95
CA LEU A 71 16.23 11.88 12.22
C LEU A 71 17.42 11.60 11.31
N VAL A 72 17.55 12.31 10.18
CA VAL A 72 18.78 12.31 9.39
C VAL A 72 19.92 12.95 10.18
N SER A 73 19.64 14.04 10.92
CA SER A 73 20.60 14.66 11.84
C SER A 73 20.76 13.92 13.17
N GLY A 74 19.75 13.14 13.57
CA GLY A 74 19.70 12.41 14.84
C GLY A 74 20.16 10.95 14.80
N GLY A 75 20.39 10.36 15.97
CA GLY A 75 20.60 8.92 16.18
C GLY A 75 19.30 8.18 16.57
N ALA A 76 19.37 6.87 16.83
CA ALA A 76 18.20 6.07 17.21
C ALA A 76 17.43 6.67 18.41
N ALA A 77 18.14 7.23 19.40
CA ALA A 77 17.55 7.86 20.58
C ALA A 77 16.60 9.03 20.26
N GLU A 78 16.89 9.82 19.22
CA GLU A 78 16.00 10.93 18.81
C GLU A 78 14.72 10.40 18.15
N ALA A 79 14.83 9.33 17.37
CA ALA A 79 13.68 8.65 16.77
C ALA A 79 12.77 8.07 17.86
N VAL A 80 13.38 7.48 18.89
CA VAL A 80 12.69 7.01 20.08
C VAL A 80 11.98 8.15 20.81
N ALA A 81 12.62 9.29 21.00
CA ALA A 81 12.01 10.43 21.69
C ALA A 81 10.76 10.94 20.96
N ILE A 82 10.77 10.95 19.62
CA ILE A 82 9.59 11.30 18.82
C ILE A 82 8.51 10.22 18.93
N ALA A 83 8.89 8.95 18.82
CA ALA A 83 7.99 7.81 18.87
C ALA A 83 7.25 7.67 20.21
N ASP A 84 7.96 7.91 21.32
CA ASP A 84 7.46 7.72 22.69
C ASP A 84 6.88 9.01 23.31
N ASN A 85 6.85 10.12 22.56
CA ASN A 85 6.23 11.36 23.02
C ASN A 85 4.71 11.17 23.18
N LYS A 86 4.23 11.28 24.43
CA LYS A 86 2.81 11.12 24.79
C LYS A 86 1.88 12.08 24.06
N GLU A 87 2.34 13.29 23.73
CA GLU A 87 1.54 14.28 23.00
C GLU A 87 1.28 13.87 21.55
N ASN A 88 2.17 13.04 20.99
CA ASN A 88 2.11 12.54 19.60
C ASN A 88 1.77 11.05 19.52
N ALA A 89 1.38 10.43 20.64
CA ALA A 89 1.01 9.02 20.68
C ALA A 89 -0.12 8.75 19.67
N ASN A 90 0.02 7.69 18.88
CA ASN A 90 -0.89 7.30 17.80
C ASN A 90 -0.92 8.22 16.57
N THR A 91 0.05 9.13 16.41
CA THR A 91 0.18 9.90 15.16
C THR A 91 0.96 9.10 14.11
N ALA A 92 0.73 9.42 12.82
CA ALA A 92 1.52 8.86 11.73
C ALA A 92 3.01 9.18 11.86
N SER A 93 3.35 10.31 12.48
CA SER A 93 4.74 10.70 12.80
C SER A 93 5.36 9.78 13.84
N ALA A 94 4.69 9.55 14.97
CA ALA A 94 5.18 8.64 16.00
C ALA A 94 5.30 7.20 15.49
N ASN A 95 4.34 6.76 14.67
CA ASN A 95 4.41 5.47 14.00
C ASN A 95 5.63 5.38 13.07
N PHE A 96 5.83 6.36 12.19
CA PHE A 96 6.97 6.39 11.29
C PHE A 96 8.32 6.50 12.04
N ALA A 97 8.35 7.21 13.16
CA ALA A 97 9.51 7.29 14.04
C ALA A 97 9.90 5.92 14.64
N ASN A 98 8.93 5.03 14.94
CA ASN A 98 9.24 3.66 15.35
C ASN A 98 9.96 2.88 14.24
N TYR A 99 9.51 3.00 12.99
CA TYR A 99 10.23 2.41 11.85
C TYR A 99 11.65 2.97 11.71
N LEU A 100 11.81 4.30 11.78
CA LEU A 100 13.13 4.94 11.66
C LEU A 100 14.06 4.55 12.82
N ALA A 101 13.54 4.47 14.05
CA ALA A 101 14.29 3.98 15.21
C ALA A 101 14.76 2.54 14.98
N ALA A 102 13.87 1.66 14.50
CA ALA A 102 14.22 0.28 14.22
C ALA A 102 15.33 0.15 13.17
N ALA A 103 15.22 0.90 12.06
CA ALA A 103 16.25 0.91 11.02
C ALA A 103 17.61 1.41 11.55
N ARG A 104 17.62 2.38 12.47
CA ARG A 104 18.86 2.87 13.10
C ARG A 104 19.45 1.88 14.08
N TYR A 105 18.65 1.30 14.98
CA TYR A 105 19.14 0.26 15.88
C TYR A 105 19.70 -0.94 15.12
N LEU A 106 19.05 -1.35 14.02
CA LEU A 106 19.56 -2.40 13.14
C LEU A 106 20.92 -2.02 12.55
N ALA A 107 21.08 -0.78 12.07
CA ALA A 107 22.36 -0.30 11.53
C ALA A 107 23.47 -0.19 12.60
N GLU A 108 23.09 0.04 13.86
CA GLU A 108 23.98 0.05 15.03
C GLU A 108 24.30 -1.37 15.54
N GLY A 109 23.61 -2.40 15.04
CA GLY A 109 23.76 -3.80 15.45
C GLY A 109 22.95 -4.20 16.69
N ASP A 110 22.13 -3.30 17.24
CA ASP A 110 21.22 -3.60 18.35
C ASP A 110 19.93 -4.25 17.82
N ILE A 111 20.03 -5.55 17.57
CA ILE A 111 18.95 -6.33 16.95
C ILE A 111 17.70 -6.39 17.84
N ASP A 112 17.87 -6.40 19.15
CA ASP A 112 16.75 -6.49 20.09
C ASP A 112 16.00 -5.16 20.20
N ALA A 113 16.71 -4.03 20.29
CA ALA A 113 16.08 -2.72 20.23
C ALA A 113 15.41 -2.47 18.87
N ALA A 114 16.04 -2.91 17.78
CA ALA A 114 15.44 -2.84 16.44
C ALA A 114 14.12 -3.61 16.37
N ASN A 115 14.10 -4.84 16.89
CA ASN A 115 12.91 -5.68 16.94
C ASN A 115 11.80 -5.10 17.83
N GLU A 116 12.16 -4.54 18.99
CA GLU A 116 11.19 -3.85 19.85
C GLU A 116 10.53 -2.69 19.09
N ARG A 117 11.33 -1.85 18.42
CA ARG A 117 10.81 -0.68 17.72
C ARG A 117 9.96 -1.05 16.51
N ILE A 118 10.38 -1.99 15.68
CA ILE A 118 9.61 -2.38 14.49
C ILE A 118 8.31 -3.13 14.85
N SER A 119 8.22 -3.72 16.05
CA SER A 119 6.99 -4.34 16.55
C SER A 119 5.90 -3.33 16.90
N LYS A 120 6.31 -2.10 17.25
CA LYS A 120 5.40 -0.97 17.52
C LYS A 120 4.90 -0.29 16.24
N PHE A 121 5.54 -0.55 15.09
CA PHE A 121 5.13 -0.02 13.81
C PHE A 121 3.86 -0.70 13.29
N VAL A 122 2.88 0.12 12.93
CA VAL A 122 1.61 -0.28 12.30
C VAL A 122 1.66 0.09 10.81
N MET A 123 1.22 -0.84 9.95
CA MET A 123 1.17 -0.59 8.51
C MET A 123 0.23 0.56 8.18
N PHE A 124 0.62 1.43 7.24
CA PHE A 124 -0.24 2.48 6.73
C PHE A 124 -1.22 1.92 5.69
N GLU A 125 -2.46 2.42 5.66
CA GLU A 125 -3.52 1.78 4.87
C GLU A 125 -3.49 2.08 3.37
N GLU A 126 -3.27 3.33 2.96
CA GLU A 126 -3.37 3.73 1.55
C GLU A 126 -2.34 4.78 1.12
N GLY A 127 -1.97 4.74 -0.17
CA GLY A 127 -1.09 5.69 -0.85
C GLY A 127 0.27 5.11 -1.23
N ASP A 128 0.90 5.66 -2.28
CA ASP A 128 2.20 5.18 -2.78
C ASP A 128 3.30 5.31 -1.71
N LEU A 129 3.33 6.43 -0.97
CA LEU A 129 4.26 6.60 0.14
C LEU A 129 4.00 5.57 1.25
N ALA A 130 2.74 5.28 1.56
CA ALA A 130 2.38 4.26 2.54
C ALA A 130 2.86 2.86 2.11
N ALA A 131 2.64 2.50 0.84
CA ALA A 131 3.14 1.27 0.23
C ALA A 131 4.66 1.15 0.33
N MET A 132 5.40 2.21 -0.01
CA MET A 132 6.87 2.25 0.10
C MET A 132 7.35 2.10 1.55
N ILE A 133 6.72 2.81 2.51
CA ILE A 133 7.11 2.71 3.93
C ILE A 133 6.78 1.31 4.48
N ASN A 134 5.63 0.75 4.13
CA ASN A 134 5.25 -0.60 4.55
C ASN A 134 6.22 -1.65 4.00
N ALA A 135 6.63 -1.52 2.73
CA ALA A 135 7.66 -2.35 2.13
C ALA A 135 8.98 -2.22 2.90
N ALA A 136 9.36 -0.99 3.26
CA ALA A 136 10.55 -0.72 4.06
C ALA A 136 10.50 -1.38 5.44
N ALA A 137 9.35 -1.34 6.11
CA ALA A 137 9.14 -1.99 7.40
C ALA A 137 9.25 -3.51 7.31
N TYR A 138 8.68 -4.13 6.26
CA TYR A 138 8.91 -5.55 5.97
C TYR A 138 10.39 -5.84 5.72
N GLY A 139 11.09 -4.96 5.00
CA GLY A 139 12.53 -5.02 4.82
C GLY A 139 13.32 -5.09 6.14
N VAL A 140 13.03 -4.18 7.06
CA VAL A 140 13.68 -4.15 8.39
C VAL A 140 13.38 -5.44 9.18
N ARG A 141 12.14 -5.94 9.14
CA ARG A 141 11.80 -7.23 9.78
C ARG A 141 12.56 -8.39 9.16
N GLY A 142 12.70 -8.40 7.84
CA GLY A 142 13.47 -9.41 7.12
C GLY A 142 14.95 -9.35 7.48
N ASP A 143 15.55 -8.16 7.53
CA ASP A 143 16.95 -7.98 7.92
C ASP A 143 17.20 -8.42 9.38
N ILE A 144 16.31 -8.07 10.31
CA ILE A 144 16.36 -8.57 11.70
C ILE A 144 16.32 -10.11 11.73
N ALA A 145 15.49 -10.74 10.90
CA ALA A 145 15.42 -12.19 10.81
C ALA A 145 16.70 -12.80 10.22
N VAL A 146 17.37 -12.13 9.26
CA VAL A 146 18.70 -12.55 8.77
C VAL A 146 19.73 -12.52 9.89
N GLU A 147 19.80 -11.43 10.65
CA GLU A 147 20.73 -11.27 11.77
C GLU A 147 20.49 -12.32 12.87
N ARG A 148 19.25 -12.79 13.03
CA ARG A 148 18.88 -13.87 13.96
C ARG A 148 19.07 -15.27 13.38
N GLY A 149 19.47 -15.40 12.12
CA GLY A 149 19.63 -16.68 11.43
C GLY A 149 18.31 -17.36 11.00
N ASP A 150 17.15 -16.70 11.14
CA ASP A 150 15.87 -17.20 10.64
C ASP A 150 15.68 -16.80 9.18
N TYR A 151 16.42 -17.46 8.30
CA TYR A 151 16.43 -17.15 6.87
C TYR A 151 15.08 -17.39 6.19
N LYS A 152 14.28 -18.33 6.71
CA LYS A 152 12.93 -18.60 6.18
C LYS A 152 12.00 -17.44 6.49
N ALA A 153 12.01 -16.93 7.72
CA ALA A 153 11.25 -15.74 8.07
C ALA A 153 11.75 -14.52 7.28
N ALA A 154 13.06 -14.36 7.12
CA ALA A 154 13.65 -13.27 6.35
C ALA A 154 13.11 -13.23 4.91
N ILE A 155 13.16 -14.35 4.20
CA ILE A 155 12.63 -14.47 2.83
C ILE A 155 11.14 -14.13 2.80
N ALA A 156 10.35 -14.64 3.74
CA ALA A 156 8.91 -14.37 3.79
C ALA A 156 8.61 -12.87 3.98
N GLU A 157 9.37 -12.16 4.82
CA GLU A 157 9.24 -10.71 4.98
C GLU A 157 9.68 -9.95 3.73
N PHE A 158 10.78 -10.33 3.08
CA PHE A 158 11.19 -9.72 1.81
C PHE A 158 10.15 -9.93 0.69
N GLU A 159 9.51 -11.09 0.63
CA GLU A 159 8.43 -11.33 -0.33
C GLU A 159 7.19 -10.46 -0.07
N LYS A 160 6.88 -10.16 1.20
CA LYS A 160 5.84 -9.18 1.54
C LYS A 160 6.27 -7.79 1.09
N ALA A 161 7.54 -7.42 1.28
CA ALA A 161 8.08 -6.13 0.83
C ALA A 161 7.99 -5.96 -0.69
N ILE A 162 8.34 -6.99 -1.47
CA ILE A 162 8.24 -6.99 -2.94
C ILE A 162 6.79 -6.74 -3.42
N LYS A 163 5.80 -7.27 -2.69
CA LYS A 163 4.38 -7.15 -3.04
C LYS A 163 3.74 -5.87 -2.51
N ALA A 164 4.38 -5.17 -1.58
CA ALA A 164 3.79 -4.04 -0.88
C ALA A 164 3.85 -2.74 -1.71
N SER A 165 4.79 -2.60 -2.65
CA SER A 165 4.92 -1.42 -3.52
C SER A 165 5.33 -1.83 -4.94
N ASP A 166 4.77 -1.14 -5.93
CA ASP A 166 5.09 -1.34 -7.35
C ASP A 166 6.34 -0.60 -7.82
N ASP A 167 6.92 0.24 -6.96
CA ASP A 167 8.14 1.01 -7.24
C ASP A 167 9.35 0.11 -7.56
N MET A 168 10.16 0.57 -8.51
CA MET A 168 11.36 -0.12 -8.96
C MET A 168 12.39 -0.31 -7.85
N HIS A 169 12.64 0.72 -7.04
CA HIS A 169 13.63 0.62 -5.97
C HIS A 169 13.21 -0.45 -4.95
N THR A 170 11.94 -0.49 -4.56
CA THR A 170 11.39 -1.54 -3.68
C THR A 170 11.56 -2.92 -4.30
N PHE A 171 11.10 -3.09 -5.54
CA PHE A 171 11.13 -4.39 -6.21
C PHE A 171 12.55 -4.93 -6.33
N VAL A 172 13.50 -4.11 -6.81
CA VAL A 172 14.89 -4.50 -7.00
C VAL A 172 15.53 -4.82 -5.64
N THR A 173 15.42 -3.93 -4.66
CA THR A 173 16.09 -4.06 -3.36
C THR A 173 15.72 -5.36 -2.64
N TYR A 174 14.42 -5.69 -2.58
CA TYR A 174 13.98 -6.85 -1.82
C TYR A 174 14.14 -8.18 -2.57
N ASN A 175 14.09 -8.17 -3.91
CA ASN A 175 14.51 -9.33 -4.69
C ASN A 175 16.01 -9.61 -4.48
N GLU A 176 16.87 -8.59 -4.48
CA GLU A 176 18.29 -8.77 -4.22
C GLU A 176 18.59 -9.27 -2.80
N LYS A 177 17.86 -8.77 -1.80
CA LYS A 177 18.00 -9.24 -0.41
C LYS A 177 17.60 -10.71 -0.29
N ALA A 178 16.44 -11.10 -0.84
CA ALA A 178 16.02 -12.50 -0.86
C ALA A 178 17.04 -13.39 -1.61
N ALA A 179 17.52 -12.96 -2.77
CA ALA A 179 18.53 -13.68 -3.53
C ALA A 179 19.85 -13.86 -2.76
N ARG A 180 20.27 -12.84 -2.01
CA ARG A 180 21.45 -12.91 -1.13
C ARG A 180 21.25 -13.88 0.03
N VAL A 181 20.07 -13.94 0.64
CA VAL A 181 19.78 -14.95 1.67
C VAL A 181 19.91 -16.35 1.09
N TYR A 182 19.30 -16.62 -0.07
CA TYR A 182 19.41 -17.92 -0.71
C TYR A 182 20.85 -18.29 -1.09
N SER A 183 21.58 -17.39 -1.76
CA SER A 183 22.93 -17.69 -2.24
C SER A 183 23.97 -17.71 -1.13
N ALA A 184 24.04 -16.68 -0.28
CA ALA A 184 25.10 -16.51 0.70
C ALA A 184 24.84 -17.25 2.02
N MET A 185 23.59 -17.37 2.44
CA MET A 185 23.26 -17.98 3.75
C MET A 185 22.82 -19.45 3.60
N LEU A 186 22.13 -19.79 2.51
CA LEU A 186 21.59 -21.13 2.29
C LEU A 186 22.37 -21.95 1.23
N ASN A 187 23.33 -21.33 0.53
CA ASN A 187 24.03 -21.94 -0.61
C ASN A 187 23.10 -22.49 -1.71
N ASP A 188 21.89 -21.91 -1.84
CA ASP A 188 20.88 -22.27 -2.84
C ASP A 188 20.86 -21.24 -3.98
N ASN A 189 21.84 -21.35 -4.89
CA ASN A 189 21.93 -20.49 -6.06
C ASN A 189 20.74 -20.68 -7.02
N ALA A 190 20.09 -21.85 -7.02
CA ALA A 190 18.94 -22.11 -7.88
C ALA A 190 17.73 -21.26 -7.49
N SER A 191 17.47 -21.13 -6.19
CA SER A 191 16.42 -20.23 -5.70
C SER A 191 16.83 -18.76 -5.81
N ALA A 192 18.10 -18.41 -5.56
CA ALA A 192 18.59 -17.04 -5.75
C ALA A 192 18.38 -16.53 -7.19
N MET A 193 18.67 -17.38 -8.19
CA MET A 193 18.45 -17.08 -9.61
C MET A 193 17.01 -16.65 -9.92
N LYS A 194 16.01 -17.18 -9.22
CA LYS A 194 14.60 -16.85 -9.48
C LYS A 194 14.31 -15.37 -9.22
N TYR A 195 14.87 -14.81 -8.14
CA TYR A 195 14.70 -13.40 -7.78
C TYR A 195 15.46 -12.49 -8.75
N TYR A 196 16.69 -12.84 -9.14
CA TYR A 196 17.42 -12.06 -10.16
C TYR A 196 16.73 -12.09 -11.52
N LYS A 197 16.19 -13.25 -11.94
CA LYS A 197 15.40 -13.36 -13.16
C LYS A 197 14.11 -12.54 -13.09
N ALA A 198 13.47 -12.46 -11.93
CA ALA A 198 12.30 -11.60 -11.73
C ALA A 198 12.65 -10.11 -11.91
N ILE A 199 13.82 -9.66 -11.43
CA ILE A 199 14.32 -8.29 -11.67
C ILE A 199 14.49 -8.04 -13.16
N VAL A 200 15.24 -8.89 -13.87
CA VAL A 200 15.48 -8.71 -15.32
C VAL A 200 14.19 -8.80 -16.13
N ALA A 201 13.25 -9.66 -15.75
CA ALA A 201 11.96 -9.78 -16.42
C ALA A 201 11.09 -8.51 -16.27
N LYS A 202 11.13 -7.86 -15.10
CA LYS A 202 10.38 -6.61 -14.86
C LYS A 202 11.12 -5.37 -15.39
N TYR A 203 12.45 -5.39 -15.35
CA TYR A 203 13.35 -4.29 -15.74
C TYR A 203 14.47 -4.81 -16.67
N PRO A 204 14.19 -5.04 -17.97
CA PRO A 204 15.16 -5.63 -18.90
C PRO A 204 16.48 -4.86 -19.03
N GLU A 205 16.46 -3.54 -18.85
CA GLU A 205 17.64 -2.68 -18.84
C GLU A 205 18.66 -3.04 -17.75
N SER A 206 18.22 -3.75 -16.72
CA SER A 206 19.07 -4.20 -15.61
C SER A 206 19.86 -5.46 -15.91
N GLU A 207 19.64 -6.14 -17.05
CA GLU A 207 20.26 -7.43 -17.39
C GLU A 207 21.79 -7.41 -17.25
N SER A 208 22.44 -6.34 -17.72
CA SER A 208 23.90 -6.21 -17.64
C SER A 208 24.44 -6.27 -16.21
N PHE A 209 23.67 -5.80 -15.22
CA PHE A 209 24.04 -5.86 -13.80
C PHE A 209 23.84 -7.25 -13.21
N TYR A 210 22.85 -8.01 -13.70
CA TYR A 210 22.47 -9.31 -13.14
C TYR A 210 22.96 -10.53 -13.93
N ALA A 211 23.58 -10.33 -15.10
CA ALA A 211 24.02 -11.40 -16.01
C ALA A 211 24.85 -12.48 -15.30
N LYS A 212 25.76 -12.08 -14.40
CA LYS A 212 26.62 -13.02 -13.66
C LYS A 212 25.89 -13.90 -12.63
N TYR A 213 24.62 -13.61 -12.35
CA TYR A 213 23.83 -14.32 -11.34
C TYR A 213 22.73 -15.19 -11.94
N ILE A 214 22.53 -15.16 -13.27
CA ILE A 214 21.40 -15.84 -13.95
C ILE A 214 21.83 -16.94 -14.92
N TRP A 215 23.14 -17.16 -15.08
CA TRP A 215 23.78 -18.15 -15.96
C TRP A 215 24.82 -18.97 -15.21
#